data_AF-A0A328BUV9-F1
#
_entry.id   AF-A0A328BUV9-F1
#
_cell.length_a   1.000
_cell.length_b   1.000
_cell.length_c   1.000
_cell.angle_alpha   90.00
_cell.angle_beta   90.00
_cell.angle_gamma   90.00
#
_symmetry.space_group_name_H-M   'P 1'
#
loop_
_entity.id
_entity.type
_entity.pdbx_description
1 polymer ?
#
loop_
_entity_poly.entity_id
_entity_poly.type
_entity_poly.pdbx_seq_one_letter_code
_entity_poly.pdbx_strand_id
1 'polypeptide(L)'
;MPTAPTPIAALPTPVPTTADPANFDTRADALLEAMPDMVTEMNSVADVTYDNAVEAAASAAEVAGQAAVAADAAGLVGRSTTTLTVGAGTKAVTLTSAKASLMTAGRQVVISLLSDPSIRMIGVIAASPAPTSTTASVTVTSGGVFGSGSYSSWQIMDANFFSPSATAAEVWEGTSEVAPMTPKALMDSMAPVTVSYASTLALDMDAGWYRRCSAVSASFTLGVFTNAKAGQPFVLDLVNSAGSVVLAVNAVWDFADGLLGVLNPDNGAKNKIAGIIDEVDGSGNVTRGTLHVIPGLA
;
A
#
# COMPACT_ATOMS: atom_id res chain seq x y z
N MET A 1 26.82 -28.80 13.34
CA MET A 1 27.35 -27.46 13.02
C MET A 1 28.18 -27.65 11.76
N PRO A 2 28.01 -26.82 10.72
CA PRO A 2 28.68 -27.03 9.46
C PRO A 2 30.19 -27.10 9.65
N THR A 3 30.79 -28.15 9.12
CA THR A 3 32.23 -28.39 9.20
C THR A 3 32.89 -28.01 7.88
N ALA A 4 33.98 -27.24 7.94
CA ALA A 4 34.74 -26.93 6.74
C ALA A 4 35.37 -28.21 6.17
N PRO A 5 35.21 -28.50 4.86
CA PRO A 5 35.90 -29.64 4.26
C PRO A 5 37.42 -29.41 4.26
N THR A 6 38.17 -30.48 4.50
CA THR A 6 39.64 -30.45 4.41
C THR A 6 40.05 -30.34 2.93
N PRO A 7 40.98 -29.45 2.57
CA PRO A 7 41.51 -29.39 1.20
C PRO A 7 42.19 -30.70 0.80
N ILE A 8 41.97 -31.13 -0.44
CA ILE A 8 42.66 -32.27 -1.05
C ILE A 8 44.12 -31.89 -1.31
N ALA A 9 45.04 -32.79 -1.02
CA ALA A 9 46.47 -32.62 -1.28
C ALA A 9 46.74 -32.47 -2.79
N ALA A 10 47.72 -31.63 -3.13
CA ALA A 10 48.13 -31.47 -4.51
C ALA A 10 48.82 -32.75 -5.02
N LEU A 11 48.50 -33.15 -6.26
CA LEU A 11 49.18 -34.27 -6.91
C LEU A 11 50.67 -33.98 -7.16
N PRO A 12 51.53 -35.01 -7.21
CA PRO A 12 52.96 -34.85 -7.48
C PRO A 12 53.22 -34.08 -8.78
N THR A 13 54.17 -33.14 -8.71
CA THR A 13 54.68 -32.41 -9.88
C THR A 13 56.21 -32.54 -9.95
N PRO A 14 56.80 -32.60 -11.16
CA PRO A 14 56.17 -32.58 -12.48
C PRO A 14 55.48 -33.91 -12.85
N VAL A 15 54.44 -33.82 -13.70
CA VAL A 15 53.69 -35.00 -14.17
C VAL A 15 54.52 -35.86 -15.14
N PRO A 16 54.26 -37.18 -15.21
CA PRO A 16 54.87 -38.03 -16.24
C PRO A 16 54.49 -37.52 -17.63
N THR A 17 55.48 -37.38 -18.51
CA THR A 17 55.30 -36.87 -19.88
C THR A 17 56.22 -37.60 -20.85
N THR A 18 55.69 -37.92 -22.03
CA THR A 18 56.44 -38.59 -23.11
C THR A 18 57.56 -37.72 -23.69
N ALA A 19 57.57 -36.42 -23.38
CA ALA A 19 58.67 -35.51 -23.71
C ALA A 19 59.92 -35.67 -22.83
N ASP A 20 59.81 -36.40 -21.70
CA ASP A 20 60.92 -36.69 -20.77
C ASP A 20 60.94 -38.19 -20.42
N PRO A 21 61.35 -39.07 -21.38
CA PRO A 21 61.30 -40.52 -21.20
C PRO A 21 62.20 -41.01 -20.06
N ALA A 22 63.29 -40.29 -19.79
CA ALA A 22 64.25 -40.68 -18.77
C ALA A 22 63.68 -40.64 -17.34
N ASN A 23 62.65 -39.81 -17.11
CA ASN A 23 62.01 -39.65 -15.80
C ASN A 23 60.54 -40.10 -15.77
N PHE A 24 60.05 -40.72 -16.85
CA PHE A 24 58.63 -41.06 -16.99
C PHE A 24 58.17 -42.07 -15.93
N ASP A 25 58.88 -43.20 -15.81
CA ASP A 25 58.48 -44.30 -14.92
C ASP A 25 58.47 -43.87 -13.45
N THR A 26 59.52 -43.20 -12.98
CA THR A 26 59.59 -42.68 -11.60
C THR A 26 58.48 -41.69 -11.28
N ARG A 27 58.09 -40.83 -12.23
CA ARG A 27 56.97 -39.87 -12.05
C ARG A 27 55.61 -40.56 -12.14
N ALA A 28 55.50 -41.61 -12.94
CA ALA A 28 54.29 -42.42 -13.04
C ALA A 28 54.04 -43.22 -11.75
N ASP A 29 55.07 -43.82 -11.18
CA ASP A 29 54.99 -44.53 -9.91
C ASP A 29 54.61 -43.57 -8.76
N ALA A 30 55.24 -42.39 -8.68
CA ALA A 30 54.89 -41.38 -7.68
C ALA A 30 53.44 -40.88 -7.80
N LEU A 31 52.92 -40.75 -9.03
CA LEU A 31 51.52 -40.38 -9.26
C LEU A 31 50.58 -41.50 -8.82
N LEU A 32 50.89 -42.77 -9.14
CA LEU A 32 50.10 -43.93 -8.74
C LEU A 32 50.07 -44.11 -7.22
N GLU A 33 51.20 -43.87 -6.55
CA GLU A 33 51.31 -43.91 -5.08
C GLU A 33 50.45 -42.84 -4.40
N ALA A 34 50.25 -41.68 -5.03
CA ALA A 34 49.40 -40.60 -4.49
C ALA A 34 47.89 -40.81 -4.71
N MET A 35 47.46 -41.74 -5.58
CA MET A 35 46.05 -41.94 -5.90
C MET A 35 45.18 -42.44 -4.73
N PRO A 36 45.62 -43.41 -3.89
CA PRO A 36 44.83 -43.88 -2.75
C PRO A 36 44.51 -42.77 -1.74
N ASP A 37 45.46 -41.88 -1.48
CA ASP A 37 45.27 -40.74 -0.58
C ASP A 37 44.27 -39.73 -1.18
N MET A 38 44.42 -39.41 -2.47
CA MET A 38 43.47 -38.55 -3.19
C MET A 38 42.04 -39.11 -3.16
N VAL A 39 41.87 -40.43 -3.35
CA VAL A 39 40.54 -41.08 -3.25
C VAL A 39 39.96 -40.95 -1.85
N THR A 40 40.79 -41.14 -0.83
CA THR A 40 40.38 -41.02 0.57
C THR A 40 39.93 -39.59 0.90
N GLU A 41 40.70 -38.60 0.48
CA GLU A 41 40.38 -37.18 0.68
C GLU A 41 39.14 -36.76 -0.12
N MET A 42 38.96 -37.23 -1.36
CA MET A 42 37.75 -36.97 -2.15
C MET A 42 36.50 -37.54 -1.49
N ASN A 43 36.55 -38.77 -0.98
CA ASN A 43 35.42 -39.37 -0.26
C ASN A 43 35.09 -38.58 1.01
N SER A 44 36.12 -38.15 1.76
CA SER A 44 35.91 -37.33 2.97
C SER A 44 35.28 -35.98 2.64
N VAL A 45 35.71 -35.30 1.57
CA VAL A 45 35.09 -34.05 1.12
C VAL A 45 33.63 -34.28 0.69
N ALA A 46 33.34 -35.39 0.01
CA ALA A 46 31.98 -35.73 -0.40
C ALA A 46 31.06 -35.95 0.81
N ASP A 47 31.52 -36.72 1.81
CA ASP A 47 30.77 -36.97 3.05
C ASP A 47 30.50 -35.67 3.81
N VAL A 48 31.52 -34.83 4.04
CA VAL A 48 31.38 -33.54 4.71
C VAL A 48 30.42 -32.61 3.95
N THR A 49 30.50 -32.60 2.62
CA THR A 49 29.60 -31.77 1.79
C THR A 49 28.15 -32.25 1.89
N TYR A 50 27.93 -33.56 1.89
CA TYR A 50 26.60 -34.15 2.05
C TYR A 50 26.02 -33.83 3.43
N ASP A 51 26.78 -34.04 4.50
CA ASP A 51 26.34 -33.78 5.87
C ASP A 51 26.02 -32.30 6.09
N ASN A 52 26.87 -31.40 5.57
CA ASN A 52 26.61 -29.96 5.61
C ASN A 52 25.32 -29.57 4.86
N ALA A 53 25.04 -30.21 3.71
CA ALA A 53 23.83 -29.95 2.95
C ALA A 53 22.57 -30.42 3.70
N VAL A 54 22.63 -31.60 4.33
CA VAL A 54 21.55 -32.13 5.17
C VAL A 54 21.31 -31.22 6.39
N GLU A 55 22.37 -30.80 7.07
CA GLU A 55 22.26 -29.89 8.22
C GLU A 55 21.71 -28.52 7.84
N ALA A 56 22.13 -27.97 6.69
CA ALA A 56 21.61 -26.71 6.18
C ALA A 56 20.10 -26.79 5.88
N ALA A 57 19.63 -27.90 5.29
CA ALA A 57 18.23 -28.14 5.04
C ALA A 57 17.41 -28.27 6.34
N ALA A 58 17.95 -28.98 7.34
CA ALA A 58 17.33 -29.12 8.66
C ALA A 58 17.24 -27.76 9.39
N SER A 59 18.32 -26.98 9.37
CA SER A 59 18.37 -25.64 9.97
C SER A 59 17.36 -24.69 9.33
N ALA A 60 17.23 -24.72 7.99
CA ALA A 60 16.23 -23.91 7.29
C ALA A 60 14.80 -24.27 7.68
N ALA A 61 14.50 -25.56 7.85
CA ALA A 61 13.19 -26.03 8.32
C ALA A 61 12.91 -25.60 9.77
N GLU A 62 13.93 -25.65 10.65
CA GLU A 62 13.80 -25.21 12.03
C GLU A 62 13.54 -23.69 12.13
N VAL A 63 14.31 -22.87 11.40
CA VAL A 63 14.12 -21.42 11.36
C VAL A 63 12.72 -21.06 10.84
N ALA A 64 12.21 -21.76 9.82
CA ALA A 64 10.84 -21.57 9.33
C ALA A 64 9.79 -21.92 10.41
N GLY A 65 10.02 -23.00 11.18
CA GLY A 65 9.18 -23.38 12.32
C GLY A 65 9.21 -22.34 13.44
N GLN A 66 10.40 -21.86 13.82
CA GLN A 66 10.57 -20.81 14.84
C GLN A 66 9.94 -19.48 14.41
N ALA A 67 10.05 -19.10 13.13
CA ALA A 67 9.38 -17.91 12.59
C ALA A 67 7.86 -18.01 12.68
N ALA A 68 7.29 -19.18 12.38
CA ALA A 68 5.85 -19.42 12.53
C ALA A 68 5.40 -19.36 14.00
N VAL A 69 6.18 -19.91 14.93
CA VAL A 69 5.92 -19.83 16.38
C VAL A 69 6.04 -18.40 16.89
N ALA A 70 7.05 -17.64 16.45
CA ALA A 70 7.22 -16.24 16.82
C ALA A 70 6.06 -15.36 16.32
N ALA A 71 5.57 -15.61 15.09
CA ALA A 71 4.41 -14.90 14.55
C ALA A 71 3.10 -15.25 15.28
N ASP A 72 2.93 -16.50 15.71
CA ASP A 72 1.80 -16.96 16.53
C ASP A 72 1.86 -16.36 17.95
N ALA A 73 3.06 -16.29 18.54
CA ALA A 73 3.34 -15.68 19.84
C ALA A 73 3.13 -14.16 19.85
N ALA A 74 3.48 -13.47 18.76
CA ALA A 74 3.21 -12.05 18.55
C ALA A 74 1.71 -11.75 18.30
N GLY A 75 0.89 -12.80 18.13
CA GLY A 75 -0.55 -12.69 17.93
C GLY A 75 -0.95 -12.08 16.58
N LEU A 76 -0.08 -12.20 15.58
CA LEU A 76 -0.27 -11.72 14.20
C LEU A 76 -0.78 -12.81 13.24
N VAL A 77 -0.88 -14.06 13.73
CA VAL A 77 -1.45 -15.19 13.01
C VAL A 77 -2.52 -15.87 13.87
N GLY A 78 -3.66 -16.17 13.26
CA GLY A 78 -4.76 -16.92 13.86
C GLY A 78 -5.09 -18.15 13.03
N ARG A 79 -5.57 -19.22 13.66
CA ARG A 79 -6.07 -20.42 12.97
C ARG A 79 -7.57 -20.54 13.16
N SER A 80 -8.29 -20.86 12.10
CA SER A 80 -9.74 -21.09 12.11
C SER A 80 -10.07 -22.45 11.53
N THR A 81 -10.98 -23.16 12.20
CA THR A 81 -11.56 -24.42 11.70
C THR A 81 -12.95 -24.25 11.09
N THR A 82 -13.44 -23.01 10.98
CA THR A 82 -14.75 -22.71 10.40
C THR A 82 -14.75 -23.05 8.92
N THR A 83 -15.78 -23.76 8.46
CA THR A 83 -15.97 -24.01 7.02
C THR A 83 -16.37 -22.71 6.32
N LEU A 84 -15.56 -22.27 5.37
CA LEU A 84 -15.81 -21.06 4.58
C LEU A 84 -15.81 -21.42 3.10
N THR A 85 -16.81 -20.91 2.37
CA THR A 85 -16.80 -20.89 0.91
C THR A 85 -15.96 -19.72 0.42
N VAL A 86 -14.98 -20.02 -0.43
CA VAL A 86 -14.14 -19.03 -1.13
C VAL A 86 -15.03 -18.15 -2.00
N GLY A 87 -15.03 -16.85 -1.73
CA GLY A 87 -15.84 -15.88 -2.47
C GLY A 87 -15.90 -14.53 -1.77
N ALA A 88 -16.39 -13.52 -2.48
CA ALA A 88 -16.56 -12.17 -1.94
C ALA A 88 -17.70 -12.11 -0.89
N GLY A 89 -17.77 -11.00 -0.16
CA GLY A 89 -18.78 -10.72 0.85
C GLY A 89 -18.34 -11.06 2.27
N THR A 90 -19.27 -10.95 3.21
CA THR A 90 -18.99 -11.14 4.64
C THR A 90 -18.80 -12.60 4.99
N LYS A 91 -17.68 -12.91 5.64
CA LYS A 91 -17.31 -14.24 6.16
C LYS A 91 -17.20 -14.16 7.68
N ALA A 92 -17.89 -15.03 8.39
CA ALA A 92 -17.70 -15.17 9.84
C ALA A 92 -16.54 -16.13 10.10
N VAL A 93 -15.45 -15.64 10.68
CA VAL A 93 -14.27 -16.42 11.01
C VAL A 93 -14.21 -16.61 12.52
N THR A 94 -14.02 -17.84 12.98
CA THR A 94 -13.82 -18.16 14.39
C THR A 94 -12.41 -18.71 14.57
N LEU A 95 -11.56 -17.95 15.26
CA LEU A 95 -10.24 -18.41 15.65
C LEU A 95 -10.32 -19.43 16.78
N THR A 96 -9.36 -20.34 16.77
CA THR A 96 -9.11 -21.31 17.84
C THR A 96 -8.61 -20.67 19.14
N SER A 97 -8.10 -19.45 19.08
CA SER A 97 -7.68 -18.65 20.24
C SER A 97 -7.89 -17.16 19.98
N ALA A 98 -8.14 -16.38 21.04
CA ALA A 98 -8.29 -14.94 20.92
C ALA A 98 -6.93 -14.31 20.58
N LYS A 99 -6.90 -13.50 19.52
CA LYS A 99 -5.71 -12.78 19.05
C LYS A 99 -6.06 -11.30 18.97
N ALA A 100 -5.96 -10.59 20.09
CA ALA A 100 -6.39 -9.20 20.24
C ALA A 100 -5.80 -8.27 19.16
N SER A 101 -4.50 -8.43 18.87
CA SER A 101 -3.81 -7.66 17.84
C SER A 101 -4.48 -7.88 16.48
N LEU A 102 -4.67 -9.12 16.05
CA LEU A 102 -5.37 -9.44 14.80
C LEU A 102 -6.82 -8.96 14.79
N MET A 103 -7.54 -9.08 15.91
CA MET A 103 -8.99 -8.86 16.01
C MET A 103 -9.42 -7.40 16.14
N THR A 104 -8.55 -6.46 15.77
CA THR A 104 -8.89 -5.03 15.77
C THR A 104 -9.73 -4.69 14.54
N ALA A 105 -10.80 -3.91 14.73
CA ALA A 105 -11.67 -3.46 13.66
C ALA A 105 -10.91 -2.64 12.60
N GLY A 106 -11.27 -2.79 11.33
CA GLY A 106 -10.65 -2.05 10.22
C GLY A 106 -9.31 -2.62 9.76
N ARG A 107 -8.79 -3.68 10.41
CA ARG A 107 -7.57 -4.34 9.96
C ARG A 107 -7.81 -5.18 8.71
N GLN A 108 -6.93 -5.05 7.72
CA GLN A 108 -6.92 -5.93 6.56
C GLN A 108 -6.25 -7.26 6.94
N VAL A 109 -6.83 -8.36 6.48
CA VAL A 109 -6.36 -9.72 6.76
C VAL A 109 -6.39 -10.57 5.49
N VAL A 110 -5.47 -11.53 5.43
CA VAL A 110 -5.49 -12.61 4.44
C VAL A 110 -5.94 -13.87 5.15
N ILE A 111 -7.00 -14.48 4.63
CA ILE A 111 -7.47 -15.81 5.02
C ILE A 111 -6.97 -16.77 3.95
N SER A 112 -5.93 -17.56 4.23
CA SER A 112 -5.38 -18.54 3.29
C SER A 112 -5.58 -19.96 3.80
N LEU A 113 -5.73 -20.90 2.87
CA LEU A 113 -5.88 -22.31 3.24
C LEU A 113 -4.55 -22.82 3.78
N LEU A 114 -4.59 -23.55 4.90
CA LEU A 114 -3.37 -24.02 5.56
C LEU A 114 -2.60 -25.05 4.72
N SER A 115 -3.33 -25.90 3.98
CA SER A 115 -2.74 -26.94 3.11
C SER A 115 -2.31 -26.42 1.74
N ASP A 116 -2.87 -25.30 1.28
CA ASP A 116 -2.56 -24.70 -0.02
C ASP A 116 -2.77 -23.17 0.02
N PRO A 117 -1.71 -22.39 0.30
CA PRO A 117 -1.80 -20.93 0.41
C PRO A 117 -2.20 -20.21 -0.89
N SER A 118 -2.20 -20.89 -2.04
CA SER A 118 -2.67 -20.30 -3.30
C SER A 118 -4.17 -19.99 -3.25
N ILE A 119 -4.93 -20.78 -2.46
CA ILE A 119 -6.34 -20.55 -2.15
C ILE A 119 -6.44 -19.56 -1.00
N ARG A 120 -6.91 -18.35 -1.28
CA ARG A 120 -6.98 -17.28 -0.26
C ARG A 120 -8.06 -16.24 -0.54
N MET A 121 -8.46 -15.55 0.52
CA MET A 121 -9.36 -14.41 0.51
C MET A 121 -8.71 -13.23 1.22
N ILE A 122 -8.80 -12.03 0.64
CA ILE A 122 -8.32 -10.79 1.23
C ILE A 122 -9.53 -9.94 1.59
N GLY A 123 -9.59 -9.50 2.84
CA GLY A 123 -10.70 -8.72 3.34
C GLY A 123 -10.33 -7.88 4.55
N VAL A 124 -11.30 -7.14 5.06
CA VAL A 124 -11.14 -6.27 6.22
C VAL A 124 -12.01 -6.79 7.35
N ILE A 125 -11.47 -6.83 8.57
CA ILE A 125 -12.25 -7.13 9.77
C ILE A 125 -13.28 -6.02 9.96
N ALA A 126 -14.55 -6.38 9.85
CA ALA A 126 -15.66 -5.46 10.06
C ALA A 126 -15.76 -5.04 11.54
N ALA A 127 -16.60 -4.05 11.82
CA ALA A 127 -16.65 -3.39 13.12
C ALA A 127 -16.71 -4.36 14.33
N SER A 128 -15.72 -4.17 15.21
CA SER A 128 -15.63 -4.53 16.63
C SER A 128 -16.01 -5.97 17.05
N PRO A 129 -15.18 -6.98 16.75
CA PRO A 129 -14.94 -8.01 17.75
C PRO A 129 -14.34 -7.34 18.99
N ALA A 130 -14.77 -7.71 20.20
CA ALA A 130 -13.97 -7.37 21.38
C ALA A 130 -12.54 -7.92 21.18
N PRO A 131 -11.47 -7.27 21.69
CA PRO A 131 -10.10 -7.78 21.55
C PRO A 131 -9.91 -9.18 22.17
N THR A 132 -10.85 -9.60 23.02
CA THR A 132 -10.92 -10.95 23.60
C THR A 132 -11.79 -11.93 22.79
N SER A 133 -12.46 -11.47 21.73
CA SER A 133 -13.30 -12.30 20.88
C SER A 133 -12.46 -13.24 20.04
N THR A 134 -12.93 -14.47 19.91
CA THR A 134 -12.42 -15.44 18.94
C THR A 134 -13.11 -15.32 17.58
N THR A 135 -14.27 -14.65 17.52
CA THR A 135 -15.09 -14.57 16.30
C THR A 135 -15.07 -13.16 15.73
N ALA A 136 -14.83 -13.04 14.43
CA ALA A 136 -14.89 -11.79 13.70
C ALA A 136 -15.59 -11.98 12.34
N SER A 137 -16.28 -10.93 11.89
CA SER A 137 -16.74 -10.83 10.51
C SER A 137 -15.64 -10.19 9.66
N VAL A 138 -15.26 -10.86 8.58
CA VAL A 138 -14.31 -10.34 7.58
C VAL A 138 -15.08 -10.07 6.29
N THR A 139 -15.05 -8.82 5.83
CA THR A 139 -15.63 -8.44 4.55
C THR A 139 -14.60 -8.66 3.45
N VAL A 140 -14.80 -9.69 2.63
CA VAL A 140 -13.91 -10.02 1.50
C VAL A 140 -14.28 -9.19 0.28
N THR A 141 -13.31 -8.47 -0.26
CA THR A 141 -13.49 -7.60 -1.44
C THR A 141 -13.62 -8.43 -2.73
N SER A 142 -14.37 -7.94 -3.72
CA SER A 142 -14.59 -8.64 -5.00
C SER A 142 -13.31 -8.98 -5.78
N GLY A 143 -12.22 -8.21 -5.60
CA GLY A 143 -10.89 -8.50 -6.16
C GLY A 143 -9.94 -9.28 -5.25
N GLY A 144 -10.38 -9.64 -4.04
CA GLY A 144 -9.57 -10.31 -3.02
C GLY A 144 -9.67 -11.83 -3.02
N VAL A 145 -10.31 -12.45 -4.02
CA VAL A 145 -10.61 -13.89 -4.04
C VAL A 145 -9.67 -14.63 -4.97
N PHE A 146 -9.01 -15.66 -4.46
CA PHE A 146 -8.11 -16.52 -5.22
C PHE A 146 -8.45 -17.98 -4.94
N GLY A 147 -8.77 -18.74 -5.99
CA GLY A 147 -9.27 -20.11 -5.90
C GLY A 147 -10.79 -20.19 -5.78
N SER A 148 -11.29 -21.39 -5.49
CA SER A 148 -12.73 -21.70 -5.36
C SER A 148 -12.92 -22.90 -4.41
N GLY A 149 -14.16 -23.14 -3.96
CA GLY A 149 -14.50 -24.28 -3.09
C GLY A 149 -14.82 -23.88 -1.65
N SER A 150 -15.06 -24.89 -0.80
CA SER A 150 -15.33 -24.73 0.63
C SER A 150 -14.34 -25.56 1.44
N TYR A 151 -13.71 -24.95 2.44
CA TYR A 151 -12.68 -25.60 3.26
C TYR A 151 -12.81 -25.21 4.73
N SER A 152 -12.21 -26.00 5.63
CA SER A 152 -12.33 -25.88 7.08
C SER A 152 -11.00 -25.76 7.82
N SER A 153 -9.90 -25.42 7.13
CA SER A 153 -8.57 -25.28 7.75
C SER A 153 -7.88 -24.01 7.24
N TRP A 154 -8.16 -22.90 7.90
CA TRP A 154 -7.70 -21.58 7.49
C TRP A 154 -6.65 -21.03 8.45
N GLN A 155 -5.66 -20.36 7.88
CA GLN A 155 -4.78 -19.44 8.58
C GLN A 155 -5.18 -18.01 8.22
N ILE A 156 -5.21 -17.15 9.23
CA ILE A 156 -5.58 -15.75 9.13
C ILE A 156 -4.37 -14.96 9.54
N MET A 157 -3.88 -14.14 8.63
CA MET A 157 -2.69 -13.33 8.84
C MET A 157 -3.04 -11.87 8.66
N ASP A 158 -2.34 -11.04 9.42
CA ASP A 158 -2.27 -9.62 9.20
C ASP A 158 -1.84 -9.33 7.75
N ALA A 159 -2.66 -8.54 7.04
CA ALA A 159 -2.38 -8.16 5.67
C ALA A 159 -1.69 -6.79 5.58
N ASN A 160 -0.97 -6.31 6.61
CA ASN A 160 -0.20 -5.06 6.59
C ASN A 160 0.75 -4.88 5.37
N PHE A 161 0.89 -5.86 4.47
CA PHE A 161 1.46 -5.70 3.14
C PHE A 161 0.52 -5.08 2.07
N PHE A 162 -0.76 -4.97 2.36
CA PHE A 162 -1.82 -4.40 1.53
C PHE A 162 -2.65 -3.49 2.43
N SER A 163 -2.29 -2.21 2.54
CA SER A 163 -3.19 -1.22 3.13
C SER A 163 -4.30 -0.88 2.12
N PRO A 164 -5.54 -0.60 2.56
CA PRO A 164 -6.57 -0.08 1.68
C PRO A 164 -6.05 1.21 1.02
N SER A 165 -6.36 1.39 -0.27
CA SER A 165 -5.96 2.61 -0.97
C SER A 165 -6.55 3.84 -0.29
N ALA A 166 -5.78 4.93 -0.23
CA ALA A 166 -6.27 6.20 0.28
C ALA A 166 -7.58 6.62 -0.43
N THR A 167 -8.51 7.15 0.33
CA THR A 167 -9.72 7.82 -0.19
C THR A 167 -9.37 9.19 -0.75
N ALA A 168 -10.27 9.76 -1.56
CA ALA A 168 -10.11 11.12 -2.06
C ALA A 168 -9.94 12.15 -0.93
N ALA A 169 -10.69 12.02 0.18
CA ALA A 169 -10.60 12.91 1.33
C ALA A 169 -9.24 12.80 2.05
N GLU A 170 -8.75 11.58 2.28
CA GLU A 170 -7.42 11.37 2.89
C GLU A 170 -6.29 11.95 2.04
N VAL A 171 -6.43 11.93 0.71
CA VAL A 171 -5.48 12.59 -0.20
C VAL A 171 -5.51 14.12 -0.05
N TRP A 172 -6.66 14.73 0.25
CA TRP A 172 -6.81 16.18 0.45
C TRP A 172 -6.28 16.65 1.79
N GLU A 173 -6.73 16.00 2.84
CA GLU A 173 -6.39 16.34 4.22
C GLU A 173 -4.89 16.06 4.48
N GLY A 174 -4.36 14.99 3.87
CA GLY A 174 -2.99 14.52 4.10
C GLY A 174 -2.82 13.88 5.48
N THR A 175 -3.90 13.29 6.01
CA THR A 175 -4.02 12.82 7.39
C THR A 175 -3.53 11.39 7.61
N SER A 176 -3.36 10.61 6.53
CA SER A 176 -2.97 9.19 6.61
C SER A 176 -1.58 8.94 6.04
N GLU A 177 -0.67 8.44 6.89
CA GLU A 177 0.68 7.99 6.48
C GLU A 177 0.71 6.52 6.04
N VAL A 178 -0.40 5.80 6.18
CA VAL A 178 -0.45 4.32 6.09
C VAL A 178 -1.18 3.84 4.83
N ALA A 179 -2.07 4.66 4.25
CA ALA A 179 -2.85 4.31 3.08
C ALA A 179 -2.10 4.66 1.78
N PRO A 180 -1.81 3.70 0.87
CA PRO A 180 -1.12 3.99 -0.37
C PRO A 180 -1.99 4.86 -1.29
N MET A 181 -1.39 5.93 -1.81
CA MET A 181 -1.98 6.70 -2.90
C MET A 181 -1.97 5.87 -4.19
N THR A 182 -3.14 5.65 -4.77
CA THR A 182 -3.29 4.97 -6.06
C THR A 182 -3.61 5.98 -7.17
N PRO A 183 -3.38 5.66 -8.45
CA PRO A 183 -3.85 6.51 -9.55
C PRO A 183 -5.36 6.80 -9.48
N LYS A 184 -6.18 5.82 -9.04
CA LYS A 184 -7.61 6.04 -8.82
C LYS A 184 -7.87 7.04 -7.70
N ALA A 185 -7.22 6.89 -6.56
CA ALA A 185 -7.37 7.82 -5.43
C ALA A 185 -7.02 9.25 -5.84
N LEU A 186 -5.96 9.42 -6.63
CA LEU A 186 -5.56 10.70 -7.20
C LEU A 186 -6.60 11.24 -8.20
N MET A 187 -7.12 10.40 -9.10
CA MET A 187 -8.11 10.86 -10.08
C MET A 187 -9.47 11.17 -9.44
N ASP A 188 -9.90 10.39 -8.45
CA ASP A 188 -11.13 10.62 -7.70
C ASP A 188 -11.00 11.89 -6.84
N SER A 189 -9.81 12.17 -6.30
CA SER A 189 -9.58 13.42 -5.57
C SER A 189 -9.75 14.64 -6.48
N MET A 190 -9.38 14.55 -7.75
CA MET A 190 -9.56 15.62 -8.75
C MET A 190 -11.01 15.86 -9.20
N ALA A 191 -11.97 15.03 -8.78
CA ALA A 191 -13.36 15.17 -9.18
C ALA A 191 -14.00 16.46 -8.59
N PRO A 192 -14.84 17.19 -9.35
CA PRO A 192 -15.52 18.37 -8.85
C PRO A 192 -16.50 18.03 -7.73
N VAL A 193 -16.38 18.74 -6.61
CA VAL A 193 -17.32 18.64 -5.49
C VAL A 193 -18.39 19.72 -5.62
N THR A 194 -19.65 19.30 -5.48
CA THR A 194 -20.79 20.22 -5.62
C THR A 194 -20.94 21.05 -4.34
N VAL A 195 -21.12 22.36 -4.51
CA VAL A 195 -21.40 23.31 -3.41
C VAL A 195 -22.76 23.92 -3.63
N SER A 196 -23.53 24.06 -2.55
CA SER A 196 -24.82 24.75 -2.58
C SER A 196 -24.62 26.25 -2.70
N TYR A 197 -25.43 26.89 -3.53
CA TYR A 197 -25.46 28.35 -3.63
C TYR A 197 -25.90 28.98 -2.30
N ALA A 198 -25.23 30.06 -1.91
CA ALA A 198 -25.56 30.91 -0.77
C ALA A 198 -25.17 32.36 -1.08
N SER A 199 -25.76 33.32 -0.36
CA SER A 199 -25.42 34.74 -0.48
C SER A 199 -23.96 35.04 -0.08
N THR A 200 -23.39 34.19 0.77
CA THR A 200 -21.96 34.14 1.06
C THR A 200 -21.48 32.70 0.83
N LEU A 201 -20.59 32.53 -0.14
CA LEU A 201 -20.04 31.23 -0.50
C LEU A 201 -18.70 31.04 0.20
N ALA A 202 -18.71 30.30 1.32
CA ALA A 202 -17.50 29.84 1.99
C ALA A 202 -17.18 28.41 1.55
N LEU A 203 -15.91 28.12 1.26
CA LEU A 203 -15.46 26.81 0.85
C LEU A 203 -14.65 26.17 1.98
N ASP A 204 -14.95 24.92 2.28
CA ASP A 204 -14.08 24.05 3.08
C ASP A 204 -13.06 23.40 2.14
N MET A 205 -11.78 23.64 2.36
CA MET A 205 -10.71 23.15 1.48
C MET A 205 -10.33 21.68 1.73
N ASP A 206 -10.77 21.07 2.83
CA ASP A 206 -10.59 19.62 3.07
C ASP A 206 -11.52 18.79 2.20
N ALA A 207 -12.66 19.35 1.78
CA ALA A 207 -13.56 18.70 0.84
C ALA A 207 -13.00 18.69 -0.61
N GLY A 208 -11.75 19.14 -0.84
CA GLY A 208 -11.04 19.20 -2.14
C GLY A 208 -10.76 20.61 -2.68
N TRP A 209 -10.21 20.71 -3.88
CA TRP A 209 -9.76 21.97 -4.50
C TRP A 209 -10.62 22.43 -5.68
N TYR A 210 -11.36 21.51 -6.30
CA TYR A 210 -12.24 21.79 -7.44
C TYR A 210 -13.70 21.73 -7.01
N ARG A 211 -14.42 22.84 -7.23
CA ARG A 211 -15.80 23.04 -6.81
C ARG A 211 -16.70 23.40 -7.96
N ARG A 212 -17.97 23.01 -7.85
CA ARG A 212 -19.02 23.42 -8.78
C ARG A 212 -20.27 23.89 -8.05
N CYS A 213 -20.73 25.09 -8.40
CA CYS A 213 -22.04 25.60 -8.02
C CYS A 213 -22.93 25.64 -9.27
N SER A 214 -23.90 24.73 -9.34
CA SER A 214 -24.67 24.44 -10.56
C SER A 214 -25.78 25.45 -10.88
N ALA A 215 -26.08 26.38 -9.98
CA ALA A 215 -27.07 27.43 -10.22
C ALA A 215 -26.81 28.64 -9.32
N VAL A 216 -26.22 29.68 -9.89
CA VAL A 216 -26.07 30.99 -9.23
C VAL A 216 -27.19 31.90 -9.71
N SER A 217 -28.09 32.27 -8.80
CA SER A 217 -29.32 32.99 -9.14
C SER A 217 -29.32 34.47 -8.75
N ALA A 218 -28.33 34.93 -7.98
CA ALA A 218 -28.14 36.34 -7.65
C ALA A 218 -26.67 36.63 -7.34
N SER A 219 -26.33 37.92 -7.25
CA SER A 219 -25.02 38.37 -6.78
C SER A 219 -24.73 37.84 -5.37
N PHE A 220 -23.49 37.44 -5.14
CA PHE A 220 -23.05 36.80 -3.90
C PHE A 220 -21.64 37.26 -3.53
N THR A 221 -21.25 36.99 -2.29
CA THR A 221 -19.90 37.29 -1.78
C THR A 221 -19.09 36.01 -1.62
N LEU A 222 -17.82 36.02 -2.04
CA LEU A 222 -16.90 34.95 -1.67
C LEU A 222 -16.50 35.12 -0.19
N GLY A 223 -16.85 34.13 0.62
CA GLY A 223 -16.54 34.08 2.04
C GLY A 223 -15.07 33.70 2.31
N VAL A 224 -14.71 33.65 3.58
CA VAL A 224 -13.42 33.09 4.02
C VAL A 224 -13.45 31.57 3.83
N PHE A 225 -12.40 31.00 3.24
CA PHE A 225 -12.27 29.55 3.16
C PHE A 225 -11.65 29.00 4.45
N THR A 226 -12.06 27.80 4.83
CA THR A 226 -11.56 27.09 6.02
C THR A 226 -10.70 25.89 5.62
N ASN A 227 -9.88 25.41 6.55
CA ASN A 227 -8.98 24.26 6.35
C ASN A 227 -8.03 24.42 5.14
N ALA A 228 -7.73 25.65 4.79
CA ALA A 228 -6.88 26.02 3.67
C ALA A 228 -5.39 25.87 4.04
N LYS A 229 -4.55 25.59 3.04
CA LYS A 229 -3.09 25.61 3.16
C LYS A 229 -2.54 26.78 2.34
N ALA A 230 -1.55 27.49 2.87
CA ALA A 230 -0.86 28.54 2.11
C ALA A 230 -0.21 27.96 0.84
N GLY A 231 -0.38 28.63 -0.30
CA GLY A 231 0.02 28.19 -1.62
C GLY A 231 -0.95 27.23 -2.31
N GLN A 232 -2.06 26.84 -1.68
CA GLN A 232 -3.02 25.89 -2.26
C GLN A 232 -3.85 26.58 -3.36
N PRO A 233 -3.92 26.00 -4.58
CA PRO A 233 -4.80 26.50 -5.64
C PRO A 233 -6.25 26.04 -5.41
N PHE A 234 -7.20 26.82 -5.93
CA PHE A 234 -8.60 26.42 -5.99
C PHE A 234 -9.22 26.79 -7.33
N VAL A 235 -10.25 26.03 -7.72
CA VAL A 235 -11.08 26.32 -8.89
C VAL A 235 -12.54 26.17 -8.52
N LEU A 236 -13.34 27.16 -8.87
CA LEU A 236 -14.78 27.18 -8.67
C LEU A 236 -15.49 27.41 -10.01
N ASP A 237 -16.17 26.38 -10.49
CA ASP A 237 -17.10 26.43 -11.60
C ASP A 237 -18.44 26.99 -11.12
N LEU A 238 -18.95 28.01 -11.81
CA LEU A 238 -20.26 28.59 -11.57
C LEU A 238 -21.11 28.49 -12.84
N VAL A 239 -22.36 28.05 -12.71
CA VAL A 239 -23.33 28.14 -13.80
C VAL A 239 -24.30 29.26 -13.44
N ASN A 240 -24.31 30.33 -14.24
CA ASN A 240 -25.24 31.43 -14.04
C ASN A 240 -26.66 30.97 -14.42
N SER A 241 -27.64 31.16 -13.55
CA SER A 241 -29.05 30.85 -13.80
C SER A 241 -29.93 32.10 -13.80
N ALA A 242 -29.33 33.28 -13.75
CA ALA A 242 -29.98 34.58 -13.71
C ALA A 242 -29.29 35.56 -14.69
N GLY A 243 -29.72 36.82 -14.69
CA GLY A 243 -29.12 37.87 -15.53
C GLY A 243 -27.73 38.31 -15.05
N SER A 244 -27.50 39.63 -14.96
CA SER A 244 -26.24 40.16 -14.42
C SER A 244 -26.02 39.74 -12.96
N VAL A 245 -25.09 38.81 -12.76
CA VAL A 245 -24.59 38.37 -11.45
C VAL A 245 -23.21 38.98 -11.23
N VAL A 246 -23.01 39.55 -10.05
CA VAL A 246 -21.73 40.11 -9.62
C VAL A 246 -21.19 39.27 -8.47
N LEU A 247 -19.95 38.80 -8.61
CA LEU A 247 -19.14 38.28 -7.52
C LEU A 247 -18.55 39.44 -6.73
N ALA A 248 -19.01 39.60 -5.50
CA ALA A 248 -18.32 40.40 -4.50
C ALA A 248 -17.28 39.54 -3.78
N VAL A 249 -16.25 40.20 -3.26
CA VAL A 249 -15.21 39.56 -2.44
C VAL A 249 -15.12 40.31 -1.10
N ASN A 250 -14.80 39.61 -0.03
CA ASN A 250 -14.51 40.24 1.26
C ASN A 250 -13.08 40.80 1.29
N ALA A 251 -12.65 41.36 2.43
CA ALA A 251 -11.32 41.96 2.58
C ALA A 251 -10.14 40.95 2.53
N VAL A 252 -10.42 39.65 2.44
CA VAL A 252 -9.41 38.59 2.39
C VAL A 252 -8.98 38.29 0.95
N TRP A 253 -9.80 38.64 -0.03
CA TRP A 253 -9.62 38.25 -1.42
C TRP A 253 -9.33 39.46 -2.32
N ASP A 254 -8.24 39.37 -3.07
CA ASP A 254 -7.84 40.37 -4.06
C ASP A 254 -8.06 39.84 -5.49
N PHE A 255 -8.62 40.67 -6.37
CA PHE A 255 -8.68 40.36 -7.81
C PHE A 255 -7.32 40.63 -8.45
N ALA A 256 -6.71 39.61 -9.04
CA ALA A 256 -5.38 39.70 -9.65
C ALA A 256 -5.28 40.78 -10.75
N ASP A 257 -6.35 40.97 -11.53
CA ASP A 257 -6.33 41.80 -12.74
C ASP A 257 -7.01 43.16 -12.56
N GLY A 258 -7.45 43.50 -11.34
CA GLY A 258 -8.24 44.71 -11.06
C GLY A 258 -9.61 44.74 -11.76
N LEU A 259 -9.99 43.67 -12.46
CA LEU A 259 -11.31 43.48 -13.06
C LEU A 259 -12.34 43.21 -11.96
N LEU A 260 -13.42 43.98 -11.97
CA LEU A 260 -14.59 43.74 -11.12
C LEU A 260 -15.15 42.35 -11.47
N GLY A 261 -15.53 41.55 -10.46
CA GLY A 261 -16.02 40.17 -10.56
C GLY A 261 -17.35 39.98 -11.29
N VAL A 262 -17.53 40.60 -12.45
CA VAL A 262 -18.72 40.48 -13.29
C VAL A 262 -18.68 39.12 -13.98
N LEU A 263 -19.71 38.31 -13.75
CA LEU A 263 -19.88 37.03 -14.42
C LEU A 263 -20.56 37.24 -15.78
N ASN A 264 -20.40 36.28 -16.70
CA ASN A 264 -21.17 36.27 -17.93
C ASN A 264 -22.69 36.25 -17.59
N PRO A 265 -23.47 37.24 -18.07
CA PRO A 265 -24.88 37.42 -17.71
C PRO A 265 -25.82 36.45 -18.45
N ASP A 266 -25.33 35.68 -19.42
CA ASP A 266 -26.16 34.76 -20.18
C ASP A 266 -26.64 33.60 -19.28
N ASN A 267 -27.93 33.29 -19.37
CA ASN A 267 -28.51 32.17 -18.63
C ASN A 267 -27.88 30.85 -19.11
N GLY A 268 -27.38 30.06 -18.18
CA GLY A 268 -26.62 28.83 -18.43
C GLY A 268 -25.13 29.04 -18.69
N ALA A 269 -24.63 30.28 -18.68
CA ALA A 269 -23.21 30.55 -18.89
C ALA A 269 -22.36 29.94 -17.79
N LYS A 270 -21.28 29.26 -18.19
CA LYS A 270 -20.27 28.76 -17.27
C LYS A 270 -19.21 29.83 -17.05
N ASN A 271 -18.99 30.14 -15.79
CA ASN A 271 -17.95 31.05 -15.32
C ASN A 271 -16.98 30.25 -14.47
N LYS A 272 -15.70 30.57 -14.55
CA LYS A 272 -14.69 29.98 -13.66
C LYS A 272 -14.05 31.04 -12.81
N ILE A 273 -13.87 30.71 -11.54
CA ILE A 273 -13.02 31.47 -10.63
C ILE A 273 -11.85 30.57 -10.31
N ALA A 274 -10.64 31.04 -10.58
CA ALA A 274 -9.41 30.34 -10.22
C ALA A 274 -8.58 31.25 -9.34
N GLY A 275 -7.94 30.70 -8.32
CA GLY A 275 -7.12 31.49 -7.41
C GLY A 275 -6.14 30.65 -6.62
N ILE A 276 -5.35 31.34 -5.84
CA ILE A 276 -4.39 30.77 -4.90
C ILE A 276 -4.62 31.36 -3.52
N ILE A 277 -4.49 30.50 -2.51
CA ILE A 277 -4.48 30.92 -1.11
C ILE A 277 -3.08 31.43 -0.79
N ASP A 278 -2.94 32.71 -0.46
CA ASP A 278 -1.63 33.31 -0.21
C ASP A 278 -1.20 33.09 1.25
N GLU A 279 -2.12 33.34 2.19
CA GLU A 279 -1.86 33.26 3.63
C GLU A 279 -3.06 32.67 4.39
N VAL A 280 -2.77 31.92 5.46
CA VAL A 280 -3.76 31.33 6.36
C VAL A 280 -3.38 31.57 7.82
N ASP A 281 -4.37 31.61 8.71
CA ASP A 281 -4.15 31.67 10.15
C ASP A 281 -3.74 30.30 10.73
N GLY A 282 -3.44 30.26 12.04
CA GLY A 282 -3.06 29.02 12.73
C GLY A 282 -4.17 27.96 12.82
N SER A 283 -5.39 28.29 12.38
CA SER A 283 -6.55 27.38 12.31
C SER A 283 -6.89 27.00 10.86
N GLY A 284 -6.11 27.43 9.87
CA GLY A 284 -6.36 27.16 8.46
C GLY A 284 -7.43 28.05 7.82
N ASN A 285 -7.85 29.15 8.44
CA ASN A 285 -8.72 30.12 7.78
C ASN A 285 -7.88 31.02 6.87
N VAL A 286 -8.37 31.30 5.66
CA VAL A 286 -7.69 32.21 4.74
C VAL A 286 -7.67 33.63 5.30
N THR A 287 -6.48 34.22 5.39
CA THR A 287 -6.27 35.63 5.78
C THR A 287 -5.94 36.49 4.58
N ARG A 288 -5.42 35.88 3.51
CA ARG A 288 -5.19 36.54 2.22
C ARG A 288 -5.24 35.54 1.07
N GLY A 289 -5.85 35.92 -0.05
CA GLY A 289 -5.82 35.13 -1.27
C GLY A 289 -6.04 35.97 -2.51
N THR A 290 -5.56 35.45 -3.64
CA THR A 290 -5.63 36.12 -4.94
C THR A 290 -6.47 35.29 -5.90
N LEU A 291 -7.38 35.93 -6.63
CA LEU A 291 -8.27 35.25 -7.56
C LEU A 291 -8.42 35.97 -8.90
N HIS A 292 -8.82 35.19 -9.91
CA HIS A 292 -9.10 35.63 -11.27
C HIS A 292 -10.45 35.04 -11.71
N VAL A 293 -11.28 35.87 -12.33
CA VAL A 293 -12.57 35.48 -12.90
C VAL A 293 -12.42 35.34 -14.41
N ILE A 294 -12.76 34.16 -14.92
CA ILE A 294 -12.76 33.82 -16.33
C ILE A 294 -14.22 33.69 -16.77
N PRO A 295 -14.84 34.78 -17.29
CA PRO A 295 -16.21 34.73 -17.78
C PRO A 295 -16.30 34.00 -19.13
N GLY A 296 -17.39 33.26 -19.35
CA GLY A 296 -17.78 32.80 -20.69
C GLY A 296 -16.96 31.65 -21.28
N LEU A 297 -16.65 30.63 -20.48
CA LEU A 297 -16.13 29.38 -21.06
C LEU A 297 -17.30 28.63 -21.72
N ALA A 298 -17.26 28.54 -23.05
CA ALA A 298 -18.22 27.79 -23.87
C ALA A 298 -18.34 26.31 -23.45
#